data_AF-A0A543DSN7-F1
#
_entry.id   AF-A0A543DSN7-F1
#
_cell.length_a   1.000
_cell.length_b   1.000
_cell.length_c   1.000
_cell.angle_alpha   90.00
_cell.angle_beta   90.00
_cell.angle_gamma   90.00
#
_symmetry.space_group_name_H-M   'P 1'
#
loop_
_entity.id
_entity.type
_entity.pdbx_description
1 polymer ?
#
loop_
_entity_poly.entity_id
_entity_poly.type
_entity_poly.pdbx_seq_one_letter_code
_entity_poly.pdbx_strand_id
1 'polypeptide(L)'
;MATLKKSARKKTASASASKNDNLQAQAEQMSKRLGESAQQVWLAGVGAFGRAQAEGTKLFETLVKEGLSLEQTTRKVAGGKAQAMRDAMETTVGQARERASDTWDRLEKVFEERVHRALRRLEVPSREDLSALIDRVDALNAQLRTMGGASATKPSRAKRSTKPAVKKPAPAAKKTPAKRAARKKAAP
;
A
#
# COMPACT_ATOMS: atom_id res chain seq x y z
N MET A 1 -31.75 -74.01 36.51
CA MET A 1 -30.97 -73.09 35.67
C MET A 1 -31.43 -71.66 35.92
N ALA A 2 -30.45 -70.76 36.09
CA ALA A 2 -30.43 -69.31 35.82
C ALA A 2 -31.49 -68.36 36.44
N THR A 3 -31.15 -67.67 37.54
CA THR A 3 -31.62 -66.28 37.82
C THR A 3 -30.77 -65.57 38.91
N LEU A 4 -29.53 -65.16 38.63
CA LEU A 4 -28.80 -64.25 39.56
C LEU A 4 -27.87 -63.22 38.89
N LYS A 5 -28.19 -62.74 37.67
CA LYS A 5 -27.36 -61.76 36.94
C LYS A 5 -28.14 -60.55 36.38
N LYS A 6 -29.15 -60.03 37.09
CA LYS A 6 -29.92 -58.84 36.64
C LYS A 6 -29.92 -57.64 37.60
N SER A 7 -29.53 -57.81 38.87
CA SER A 7 -29.66 -56.74 39.88
C SER A 7 -28.43 -55.82 40.02
N ALA A 8 -27.25 -56.21 39.54
CA ALA A 8 -26.05 -55.35 39.59
C ALA A 8 -26.00 -54.29 38.47
N ARG A 9 -26.62 -54.56 37.31
CA ARG A 9 -26.60 -53.65 36.14
C ARG A 9 -27.62 -52.50 36.23
N LYS A 10 -28.68 -52.66 37.04
CA LYS A 10 -29.71 -51.63 37.23
C LYS A 10 -29.28 -50.55 38.25
N LYS A 11 -28.44 -50.91 39.23
CA LYS A 11 -27.96 -49.98 40.26
C LYS A 11 -26.85 -49.05 39.74
N THR A 12 -26.01 -49.51 38.83
CA THR A 12 -25.00 -48.67 38.16
C THR A 12 -25.60 -47.74 37.11
N ALA A 13 -26.64 -48.16 36.38
CA ALA A 13 -27.34 -47.30 35.41
C ALA A 13 -28.17 -46.17 36.05
N SER A 14 -28.79 -46.42 37.20
CA SER A 14 -29.54 -45.39 37.94
C SER A 14 -28.61 -44.39 38.62
N ALA A 15 -27.46 -44.83 39.15
CA ALA A 15 -26.47 -43.93 39.74
C ALA A 15 -25.74 -43.08 38.68
N SER A 16 -25.53 -43.58 37.46
CA SER A 16 -24.97 -42.79 36.36
C SER A 16 -25.97 -41.79 35.78
N ALA A 17 -27.27 -42.12 35.73
CA ALA A 17 -28.32 -41.21 35.29
C ALA A 17 -28.48 -40.03 36.27
N SER A 18 -28.59 -40.29 37.58
CA SER A 18 -28.69 -39.23 38.59
C SER A 18 -27.43 -38.37 38.70
N LYS A 19 -26.25 -38.93 38.38
CA LYS A 19 -25.00 -38.17 38.33
C LYS A 19 -24.94 -37.27 37.10
N ASN A 20 -25.43 -37.72 35.96
CA ASN A 20 -25.56 -36.90 34.75
C ASN A 20 -26.59 -35.78 34.91
N ASP A 21 -27.74 -36.04 35.53
CA ASP A 21 -28.75 -34.99 35.79
C ASP A 21 -28.22 -33.90 36.74
N ASN A 22 -27.46 -34.30 37.77
CA ASN A 22 -26.83 -33.34 38.69
C ASN A 22 -25.70 -32.55 38.00
N LEU A 23 -24.89 -33.19 37.15
CA LEU A 23 -23.88 -32.52 36.34
C LEU A 23 -24.50 -31.53 35.35
N GLN A 24 -25.65 -31.87 34.77
CA GLN A 24 -26.38 -31.01 33.84
C GLN A 24 -27.02 -29.82 34.56
N ALA A 25 -27.64 -30.04 35.72
CA ALA A 25 -28.15 -28.95 36.56
C ALA A 25 -27.03 -28.01 37.05
N GLN A 26 -25.86 -28.56 37.37
CA GLN A 26 -24.69 -27.79 37.77
C GLN A 26 -24.10 -26.99 36.60
N ALA A 27 -24.11 -27.53 35.37
CA ALA A 27 -23.71 -26.83 34.16
C ALA A 27 -24.69 -25.69 33.81
N GLU A 28 -25.99 -25.87 33.98
CA GLU A 28 -27.00 -24.81 33.79
C GLU A 28 -26.89 -23.70 34.84
N GLN A 29 -26.57 -24.04 36.09
CA GLN A 29 -26.30 -23.04 37.12
C GLN A 29 -25.00 -22.27 36.83
N MET A 30 -23.98 -22.95 36.31
CA MET A 30 -22.72 -22.33 35.92
C MET A 30 -22.88 -21.42 34.69
N SER A 31 -23.68 -21.82 33.69
CA SER A 31 -23.96 -21.00 32.52
C SER A 31 -24.79 -19.76 32.85
N LYS A 32 -25.76 -19.87 33.78
CA LYS A 32 -26.51 -18.72 34.29
C LYS A 32 -25.61 -17.72 35.02
N ARG A 33 -24.71 -18.19 35.89
CA ARG A 33 -23.73 -17.33 36.58
C ARG A 33 -22.73 -16.69 35.62
N LEU A 34 -22.32 -17.42 34.58
CA LEU A 34 -21.42 -16.88 33.56
C LEU A 34 -22.12 -15.82 32.70
N GLY A 35 -23.40 -16.04 32.34
CA GLY A 35 -24.22 -15.05 31.63
C GLY A 35 -24.44 -13.79 32.46
N GLU A 36 -24.75 -13.93 33.75
CA GLU A 36 -24.94 -12.80 34.66
C GLU A 36 -23.63 -12.00 34.87
N SER A 37 -22.49 -12.69 35.03
CA SER A 37 -21.17 -12.05 35.12
C SER A 37 -20.79 -11.36 33.80
N ALA A 38 -21.03 -11.99 32.65
CA ALA A 38 -20.75 -11.40 31.35
C ALA A 38 -21.61 -10.16 31.11
N GLN A 39 -22.87 -10.18 31.54
CA GLN A 39 -23.76 -9.03 31.46
C GLN A 39 -23.33 -7.90 32.40
N GLN A 40 -22.85 -8.20 33.60
CA GLN A 40 -22.27 -7.21 34.51
C GLN A 40 -20.99 -6.59 33.95
N VAL A 41 -20.09 -7.40 33.39
CA VAL A 41 -18.87 -6.90 32.73
C VAL A 41 -19.22 -6.04 31.52
N TRP A 42 -20.24 -6.42 30.73
CA TRP A 42 -20.71 -5.63 29.61
C TRP A 42 -21.32 -4.30 30.04
N LEU A 43 -22.21 -4.31 31.04
CA LEU A 43 -22.82 -3.09 31.57
C LEU A 43 -21.77 -2.15 32.20
N ALA A 44 -20.78 -2.70 32.90
CA ALA A 44 -19.64 -1.96 33.41
C ALA A 44 -18.78 -1.38 32.27
N GLY A 45 -18.55 -2.15 31.21
CA GLY A 45 -17.83 -1.71 30.02
C GLY A 45 -18.53 -0.55 29.30
N VAL A 46 -19.85 -0.65 29.08
CA VAL A 46 -20.66 0.40 28.45
C VAL A 46 -20.77 1.64 29.36
N GLY A 47 -20.91 1.45 30.67
CA GLY A 47 -20.92 2.56 31.64
C GLY A 47 -19.59 3.30 31.73
N ALA A 48 -18.47 2.57 31.74
CA ALA A 48 -17.13 3.14 31.73
C ALA A 48 -16.82 3.85 30.40
N PHE A 49 -17.24 3.29 29.27
CA PHE A 49 -17.13 3.93 27.96
C PHE A 49 -17.94 5.24 27.89
N GLY A 50 -19.17 5.25 28.42
CA GLY A 50 -19.98 6.46 28.53
C GLY A 50 -19.32 7.53 29.42
N ARG A 51 -18.69 7.13 30.53
CA ARG A 51 -17.93 8.04 31.41
C ARG A 51 -16.69 8.60 30.71
N ALA A 52 -15.95 7.76 29.98
CA ALA A 52 -14.79 8.16 29.19
C ALA A 52 -15.17 9.09 28.03
N GLN A 53 -16.35 8.94 27.41
CA GLN A 53 -16.85 9.92 26.43
C GLN A 53 -17.16 11.27 27.09
N ALA A 54 -17.85 11.27 28.24
CA ALA A 54 -18.19 12.50 28.94
C ALA A 54 -16.95 13.26 29.48
N GLU A 55 -15.94 12.54 29.94
CA GLU A 55 -14.65 13.11 30.37
C GLU A 55 -13.74 13.43 29.16
N GLY A 56 -13.80 12.63 28.10
CA GLY A 56 -13.05 12.82 26.86
C GLY A 56 -13.44 14.08 26.11
N THR A 57 -14.73 14.42 26.04
CA THR A 57 -15.18 15.69 25.45
C THR A 57 -14.67 16.90 26.25
N LYS A 58 -14.62 16.82 27.58
CA LYS A 58 -14.09 17.91 28.42
C LYS A 58 -12.57 18.07 28.25
N LEU A 59 -11.83 16.97 28.14
CA LEU A 59 -10.40 17.01 27.85
C LEU A 59 -10.16 17.57 26.44
N PHE A 60 -10.98 17.18 25.46
CA PHE A 60 -10.93 17.74 24.12
C PHE A 60 -11.22 19.24 24.11
N GLU A 61 -12.28 19.70 24.77
CA GLU A 61 -12.59 21.13 24.90
C GLU A 61 -11.46 21.90 25.61
N THR A 62 -10.85 21.29 26.63
CA THR A 62 -9.70 21.88 27.33
C THR A 62 -8.50 21.99 26.39
N LEU A 63 -8.17 20.94 25.65
CA LEU A 63 -7.11 20.93 24.65
C LEU A 63 -7.38 21.92 23.51
N VAL A 64 -8.62 22.07 23.07
CA VAL A 64 -9.02 23.06 22.06
C VAL A 64 -8.86 24.47 22.62
N LYS A 65 -9.26 24.71 23.88
CA LYS A 65 -9.11 26.01 24.53
C LYS A 65 -7.64 26.37 24.78
N GLU A 66 -6.83 25.40 25.18
CA GLU A 66 -5.38 25.52 25.27
C GLU A 66 -4.75 25.75 23.90
N GLY A 67 -5.21 25.05 22.86
CA GLY A 67 -4.77 25.25 21.48
C GLY A 67 -5.09 26.64 20.96
N LEU A 68 -6.29 27.17 21.22
CA LEU A 68 -6.68 28.54 20.90
C LEU A 68 -5.87 29.57 21.70
N SER A 69 -5.62 29.31 22.99
CA SER A 69 -4.79 30.17 23.84
C SER A 69 -3.32 30.16 23.38
N LEU A 70 -2.81 29.00 22.97
CA LEU A 70 -1.47 28.81 22.47
C LEU A 70 -1.34 29.42 21.08
N GLU A 71 -2.36 29.36 20.21
CA GLU A 71 -2.37 30.07 18.93
C GLU A 71 -2.39 31.59 19.14
N GLN A 72 -3.20 32.11 20.07
CA GLN A 72 -3.22 33.54 20.39
C GLN A 72 -1.91 34.01 21.01
N THR A 73 -1.35 33.24 21.94
CA THR A 73 -0.06 33.53 22.59
C THR A 73 1.07 33.42 21.58
N THR A 74 1.04 32.38 20.74
CA THR A 74 1.95 32.24 19.60
C THR A 74 1.79 33.42 18.68
N ARG A 75 0.61 33.80 18.20
CA ARG A 75 0.40 34.96 17.33
C ARG A 75 0.94 36.28 17.93
N LYS A 76 0.79 36.47 19.25
CA LYS A 76 1.32 37.63 19.98
C LYS A 76 2.85 37.62 20.12
N VAL A 77 3.47 36.47 20.34
CA VAL A 77 4.93 36.30 20.51
C VAL A 77 5.66 36.11 19.16
N ALA A 78 4.97 35.49 18.21
CA ALA A 78 5.41 35.12 16.87
C ALA A 78 5.53 36.31 15.94
N GLY A 79 4.72 37.36 16.12
CA GLY A 79 4.78 38.57 15.30
C GLY A 79 6.17 39.21 15.22
N GLY A 80 7.06 38.97 16.20
CA GLY A 80 8.46 39.42 16.17
C GLY A 80 9.52 38.30 16.22
N LYS A 81 9.24 37.15 16.83
CA LYS A 81 10.24 36.08 17.05
C LYS A 81 10.02 34.81 16.22
N ALA A 82 8.84 34.62 15.62
CA ALA A 82 8.57 33.43 14.84
C ALA A 82 9.17 33.47 13.44
N GLN A 83 9.49 34.64 12.88
CA GLN A 83 10.21 34.68 11.59
C GLN A 83 11.58 34.02 11.74
N ALA A 84 12.38 34.46 12.72
CA ALA A 84 13.70 33.89 12.99
C ALA A 84 13.63 32.41 13.43
N MET A 85 12.63 32.04 14.21
CA MET A 85 12.43 30.64 14.62
C MET A 85 11.93 29.77 13.45
N ARG A 86 11.11 30.33 12.54
CA ARG A 86 10.65 29.68 11.32
C ARG A 86 11.82 29.49 10.36
N ASP A 87 12.66 30.49 10.16
CA ASP A 87 13.86 30.38 9.32
C ASP A 87 14.83 29.32 9.87
N ALA A 88 15.03 29.30 11.20
CA ALA A 88 15.83 28.27 11.86
C ALA A 88 15.20 26.87 11.72
N MET A 89 13.89 26.75 11.93
CA MET A 89 13.17 25.49 11.82
C MET A 89 13.10 24.99 10.37
N GLU A 90 12.92 25.88 9.40
CA GLU A 90 12.92 25.56 7.97
C GLU A 90 14.31 25.07 7.52
N THR A 91 15.38 25.70 8.03
CA THR A 91 16.75 25.21 7.83
C THR A 91 16.96 23.83 8.46
N THR A 92 16.48 23.63 9.68
CA THR A 92 16.65 22.37 10.41
C THR A 92 15.80 21.24 9.79
N VAL A 93 14.58 21.54 9.36
CA VAL A 93 13.68 20.63 8.64
C VAL A 93 14.22 20.34 7.25
N GLY A 94 14.82 21.30 6.57
CA GLY A 94 15.53 21.10 5.29
C GLY A 94 16.67 20.09 5.44
N GLN A 95 17.54 20.29 6.44
CA GLN A 95 18.65 19.36 6.73
C GLN A 95 18.17 17.99 7.23
N ALA A 96 17.08 17.94 8.00
CA ALA A 96 16.48 16.69 8.43
C ALA A 96 15.83 15.96 7.26
N ARG A 97 15.19 16.67 6.33
CA ARG A 97 14.58 16.11 5.11
C ARG A 97 15.65 15.57 4.16
N GLU A 98 16.78 16.25 4.01
CA GLU A 98 17.89 15.79 3.17
C GLU A 98 18.57 14.54 3.77
N ARG A 99 18.75 14.48 5.10
CA ARG A 99 19.24 13.26 5.74
C ARG A 99 18.19 12.14 5.77
N ALA A 100 16.91 12.52 5.87
CA ALA A 100 15.81 11.58 5.86
C ALA A 100 15.50 11.06 4.46
N SER A 101 15.79 11.81 3.37
CA SER A 101 15.56 11.33 2.01
C SER A 101 16.41 10.11 1.70
N ASP A 102 17.68 10.11 2.12
CA ASP A 102 18.54 8.92 1.96
C ASP A 102 18.00 7.71 2.74
N THR A 103 17.41 7.94 3.91
CA THR A 103 16.77 6.87 4.68
C THR A 103 15.42 6.46 4.10
N TRP A 104 14.69 7.40 3.48
CA TRP A 104 13.42 7.18 2.82
C TRP A 104 13.59 6.37 1.55
N ASP A 105 14.62 6.65 0.76
CA ASP A 105 14.98 5.87 -0.44
C ASP A 105 15.37 4.43 -0.06
N ARG A 106 15.99 4.22 1.11
CA ARG A 106 16.23 2.87 1.64
C ARG A 106 14.93 2.20 2.09
N LEU A 107 14.00 2.94 2.70
CA LEU A 107 12.68 2.42 3.06
C LEU A 107 11.85 2.09 1.82
N GLU A 108 11.94 2.86 0.75
CA GLU A 108 11.29 2.58 -0.53
C GLU A 108 11.80 1.25 -1.09
N LYS A 109 13.12 1.03 -1.11
CA LYS A 109 13.69 -0.28 -1.52
C LYS A 109 13.22 -1.45 -0.66
N VAL A 110 13.17 -1.28 0.66
CA VAL A 110 12.70 -2.34 1.58
C VAL A 110 11.20 -2.58 1.43
N PHE A 111 10.43 -1.51 1.17
CA PHE A 111 9.00 -1.60 0.89
C PHE A 111 8.75 -2.32 -0.43
N GLU A 112 9.45 -1.95 -1.51
CA GLU A 112 9.41 -2.63 -2.79
C GLU A 112 9.77 -4.11 -2.63
N GLU A 113 10.87 -4.44 -1.94
CA GLU A 113 11.26 -5.83 -1.67
C GLU A 113 10.15 -6.58 -0.92
N ARG A 114 9.50 -5.92 0.05
CA ARG A 114 8.40 -6.51 0.83
C ARG A 114 7.15 -6.70 -0.01
N VAL A 115 6.81 -5.74 -0.87
CA VAL A 115 5.69 -5.82 -1.82
C VAL A 115 5.95 -6.91 -2.85
N HIS A 116 7.15 -6.97 -3.44
CA HIS A 116 7.56 -8.06 -4.31
C HIS A 116 7.48 -9.42 -3.63
N ARG A 117 7.93 -9.53 -2.36
CA ARG A 117 7.84 -10.78 -1.58
C ARG A 117 6.39 -11.16 -1.29
N ALA A 118 5.50 -10.18 -1.05
CA ALA A 118 4.08 -10.42 -0.88
C ALA A 118 3.43 -10.89 -2.19
N LEU A 119 3.72 -10.22 -3.31
CA LEU A 119 3.20 -10.60 -4.64
C LEU A 119 3.64 -11.99 -5.08
N ARG A 120 4.91 -12.34 -4.87
CA ARG A 120 5.42 -13.71 -5.13
C ARG A 120 4.73 -14.77 -4.27
N ARG A 121 4.39 -14.43 -3.01
CA ARG A 121 3.60 -15.32 -2.13
C ARG A 121 2.16 -15.49 -2.58
N LEU A 122 1.60 -14.51 -3.28
CA LEU A 122 0.28 -14.58 -3.92
C LEU A 122 0.33 -15.20 -5.34
N GLU A 123 1.47 -15.79 -5.73
CA GLU A 123 1.72 -16.35 -7.07
C GLU A 123 1.50 -15.37 -8.23
N VAL A 124 1.65 -14.06 -7.97
CA VAL A 124 1.57 -13.04 -9.02
C VAL A 124 2.91 -12.99 -9.76
N PRO A 125 2.99 -13.33 -11.07
CA PRO A 125 4.24 -13.29 -11.82
C PRO A 125 4.79 -11.87 -11.95
N SER A 126 6.10 -11.70 -11.81
CA SER A 126 6.74 -10.39 -11.97
C SER A 126 6.90 -10.00 -13.44
N ARG A 127 7.20 -8.72 -13.71
CA ARG A 127 7.51 -8.25 -15.07
C ARG A 127 8.76 -8.91 -15.64
N GLU A 128 9.77 -9.15 -14.80
CA GLU A 128 10.99 -9.86 -15.19
C GLU A 128 10.69 -11.30 -15.64
N ASP A 129 9.83 -12.00 -14.90
CA ASP A 129 9.44 -13.38 -15.24
C ASP A 129 8.68 -13.43 -16.57
N LEU A 130 7.77 -12.47 -16.80
CA LEU A 130 7.03 -12.36 -18.06
C LEU A 130 7.97 -12.06 -19.23
N SER A 131 8.97 -11.19 -19.06
CA SER A 131 9.92 -10.86 -20.12
C SER A 131 10.85 -12.04 -20.43
N ALA A 132 11.37 -12.74 -19.42
CA ALA A 132 12.16 -13.95 -19.63
C ALA A 132 11.35 -15.05 -20.34
N LEU A 133 10.05 -15.17 -20.04
CA LEU A 133 9.17 -16.10 -20.74
C LEU A 133 8.95 -15.69 -22.20
N ILE A 134 8.73 -14.40 -22.48
CA ILE A 134 8.60 -13.86 -23.86
C ILE A 134 9.86 -14.18 -24.67
N ASP A 135 11.05 -13.90 -24.12
CA ASP A 135 12.32 -14.18 -24.80
C ASP A 135 12.49 -15.68 -25.10
N ARG A 136 12.09 -16.54 -24.16
CA ARG A 136 12.12 -17.99 -24.35
C ARG A 136 11.13 -18.46 -25.42
N VAL A 137 9.93 -17.88 -25.46
CA VAL A 137 8.93 -18.15 -26.48
C VAL A 137 9.42 -17.69 -27.85
N ASP A 138 10.07 -16.54 -27.94
CA ASP A 138 10.64 -16.04 -29.20
C ASP A 138 11.80 -16.91 -29.70
N ALA A 139 12.69 -17.34 -28.80
CA ALA A 139 13.74 -18.29 -29.13
C ALA A 139 13.16 -19.64 -29.61
N LEU A 140 12.12 -20.15 -28.94
CA LEU A 140 11.47 -21.39 -29.34
C LEU A 140 10.73 -21.23 -30.68
N ASN A 141 10.06 -20.11 -30.91
CA ASN A 141 9.44 -19.78 -32.20
C ASN A 141 10.49 -19.67 -33.32
N ALA A 142 11.67 -19.12 -33.04
CA ALA A 142 12.77 -19.06 -34.00
C ALA A 142 13.30 -20.47 -34.35
N GLN A 143 13.45 -21.34 -33.35
CA GLN A 143 13.84 -22.74 -33.56
C GLN A 143 12.76 -23.51 -34.32
N LEU A 144 11.48 -23.30 -33.99
CA LEU A 144 10.35 -23.93 -34.69
C LEU A 144 10.23 -23.45 -36.13
N ARG A 145 10.50 -22.17 -36.42
CA ARG A 145 10.59 -21.66 -37.81
C ARG A 145 11.75 -22.28 -38.58
N THR A 146 12.84 -22.62 -37.88
CA THR A 146 14.01 -23.26 -38.48
C THR A 146 13.76 -24.75 -38.75
N MET A 147 13.05 -25.45 -37.86
CA MET A 147 12.70 -26.87 -37.99
C MET A 147 11.45 -27.12 -38.85
N GLY A 148 10.45 -26.24 -38.77
CA GLY A 148 9.16 -26.32 -39.47
C GLY A 148 9.20 -25.90 -40.93
N GLY A 149 10.40 -25.63 -41.46
CA GLY A 149 10.59 -25.29 -42.85
C GLY A 149 10.19 -23.84 -43.16
N ALA A 150 11.03 -23.21 -43.98
CA ALA A 150 10.68 -22.00 -44.69
C ALA A 150 9.43 -22.24 -45.55
N SER A 151 8.26 -21.86 -45.04
CA SER A 151 7.13 -21.47 -45.88
C SER A 151 6.33 -20.37 -45.19
N ALA A 152 6.91 -19.17 -45.21
CA ALA A 152 6.21 -17.88 -45.27
C ALA A 152 7.26 -16.77 -45.40
N THR A 153 7.63 -16.51 -46.66
CA THR A 153 7.97 -15.18 -47.20
C THR A 153 8.75 -14.23 -46.28
N LYS A 154 10.08 -14.20 -46.48
CA LYS A 154 10.93 -13.04 -46.16
C LYS A 154 10.31 -11.77 -46.78
N PRO A 155 10.09 -10.67 -46.02
CA PRO A 155 10.03 -9.37 -46.64
C PRO A 155 11.45 -9.01 -47.10
N SER A 156 11.63 -8.98 -48.42
CA SER A 156 12.80 -8.42 -49.08
C SER A 156 13.00 -6.97 -48.58
N ARG A 157 14.03 -6.75 -47.77
CA ARG A 157 14.53 -5.41 -47.47
C ARG A 157 15.13 -4.89 -48.77
N ALA A 158 14.32 -4.13 -49.52
CA ALA A 158 14.73 -3.43 -50.71
C ALA A 158 15.95 -2.55 -50.40
N LYS A 159 17.09 -2.97 -50.93
CA LYS A 159 18.34 -2.22 -50.99
C LYS A 159 18.07 -1.01 -51.90
N ARG A 160 17.87 0.17 -51.31
CA ARG A 160 17.74 1.43 -52.05
C ARG A 160 19.10 1.75 -52.66
N SER A 161 19.29 1.32 -53.91
CA SER A 161 20.45 1.60 -54.73
C SER A 161 20.53 3.09 -55.04
N THR A 162 21.62 3.71 -54.60
CA THR A 162 22.11 5.00 -55.08
C THR A 162 22.42 4.91 -56.57
N LYS A 163 21.68 5.64 -57.41
CA LYS A 163 21.93 5.74 -58.86
C LYS A 163 22.83 6.97 -59.13
N PRO A 164 23.91 6.85 -59.92
CA PRO A 164 24.80 7.97 -60.22
C PRO A 164 24.36 8.76 -61.48
N ALA A 165 24.59 10.07 -61.39
CA ALA A 165 24.89 11.11 -62.40
C ALA A 165 24.39 10.98 -63.87
N VAL A 166 23.68 12.02 -64.35
CA VAL A 166 23.91 12.65 -65.68
C VAL A 166 23.70 14.18 -65.60
N LYS A 167 24.59 14.91 -66.27
CA LYS A 167 24.83 16.37 -66.27
C LYS A 167 23.90 17.16 -67.22
N LYS A 168 23.51 18.39 -66.79
CA LYS A 168 23.30 19.72 -67.47
C LYS A 168 22.69 19.83 -68.91
N PRO A 169 22.09 20.98 -69.35
CA PRO A 169 22.45 22.39 -69.04
C PRO A 169 21.30 23.37 -68.67
N ALA A 170 21.70 24.58 -68.27
CA ALA A 170 20.92 25.77 -67.83
C ALA A 170 20.22 26.52 -69.03
N PRO A 171 19.66 27.75 -68.93
CA PRO A 171 19.49 28.71 -67.80
C PRO A 171 18.13 29.49 -67.76
N ALA A 172 17.85 30.23 -66.67
CA ALA A 172 17.15 31.53 -66.61
C ALA A 172 16.88 31.91 -65.13
N ALA A 173 17.65 32.84 -64.53
CA ALA A 173 17.36 34.28 -64.48
C ALA A 173 16.22 34.68 -63.53
N LYS A 174 16.60 35.26 -62.36
CA LYS A 174 16.24 36.62 -61.88
C LYS A 174 16.46 36.70 -60.35
N LYS A 175 17.47 37.48 -59.93
CA LYS A 175 17.38 38.84 -59.32
C LYS A 175 16.97 38.80 -57.82
N THR A 176 17.94 38.86 -56.89
CA THR A 176 18.42 40.06 -56.12
C THR A 176 17.55 40.42 -54.89
N PRO A 177 18.04 41.19 -53.90
CA PRO A 177 19.16 40.92 -53.00
C PRO A 177 18.81 41.25 -51.52
N ALA A 178 19.78 41.04 -50.65
CA ALA A 178 19.83 41.35 -49.21
C ALA A 178 19.29 42.72 -48.77
N LYS A 179 18.76 42.81 -47.53
CA LYS A 179 19.14 43.91 -46.63
C LYS A 179 18.91 43.63 -45.13
N ARG A 180 20.01 43.81 -44.43
CA ARG A 180 20.28 43.99 -42.99
C ARG A 180 19.64 45.25 -42.38
N ALA A 181 19.16 45.18 -41.14
CA ALA A 181 19.19 46.21 -40.08
C ALA A 181 18.37 45.69 -38.87
N ALA A 182 18.94 45.39 -37.69
CA ALA A 182 19.49 46.26 -36.66
C ALA A 182 18.44 47.05 -35.82
N ARG A 183 18.53 46.84 -34.50
CA ARG A 183 18.35 47.78 -33.36
C ARG A 183 17.09 47.72 -32.46
N LYS A 184 17.39 47.45 -31.18
CA LYS A 184 17.08 48.18 -29.93
C LYS A 184 15.62 48.49 -29.54
N LYS A 185 15.24 48.02 -28.34
CA LYS A 185 14.78 48.74 -27.11
C LYS A 185 14.34 47.64 -26.11
N ALA A 186 14.74 47.53 -24.84
CA ALA A 186 14.91 48.45 -23.71
C ALA A 186 13.60 49.08 -23.18
N ALA A 187 13.17 48.52 -22.04
CA ALA A 187 12.38 49.07 -20.92
C ALA A 187 10.88 49.34 -21.15
N PRO A 188 10.09 49.59 -20.08
CA PRO A 188 10.33 49.43 -18.64
C PRO A 188 9.64 48.22 -17.99
#